data_AF-A0A0C3NX44-F1
#
_entry.id   AF-A0A0C3NX44-F1
#
_cell.length_a   1.000
_cell.length_b   1.000
_cell.length_c   1.000
_cell.angle_alpha   90.00
_cell.angle_beta   90.00
_cell.angle_gamma   90.00
#
_symmetry.space_group_name_H-M   'P 1'
#
loop_
_entity.id
_entity.type
_entity.pdbx_description
1 polymer ?
#
loop_
_entity_poly.entity_id
_entity_poly.type
_entity_poly.pdbx_seq_one_letter_code
_entity_poly.pdbx_strand_id
1 'polypeptide(L)'
;MARTRSGHAQRVDPSLAATRRRPRSVIPTLADPITDYPTADKVPKTALFADGSRHEYRLEMIAILFKFVCERHAIQQRRLAGLAPPWTRDEWLQNYPFTNVFRVLDRNSQFILLRVIGDSPDNIQDAVFRVLLFRMFNKIETWELLEQHLGKITFQGFDTRAYCRIFETAGVTLYNAAYIIPAPKLGYNSNYENHLRLIEAMMNDGDLTGDLLQCKHIRDAHVRLLRWPSMGNFTAMQILLDLNMLSYFNWSEDEWVELGPGSKSCLRKIFPNLNVSAHAQEALRYLRDHQWSWYSTVGATQDQIPRLSAERPRGLSMVDIEHSLCECEKYSRGKLQHIPGPRTHVGKRRFAPRAGAPPTADVPAHWLAVRAPEDLPCPPPVEGKDVYEVECIVDEDRARYKVRWLGWGPEGDTWEPKEQVADGSPVLVDRWEESKQKVAESLQSRMRTATAKPKRKMAQRSSSLLTRAGRRLTL
;
A
#
# COMPACT_ATOMS: atom_id res chain seq x y z
N MET A 1 47.33 41.26 -39.19
CA MET A 1 46.09 42.06 -38.99
C MET A 1 44.91 41.09 -39.00
N ALA A 2 44.58 40.46 -37.87
CA ALA A 2 43.64 40.91 -36.85
C ALA A 2 42.16 40.80 -37.29
N ARG A 3 41.47 39.75 -36.82
CA ARG A 3 40.42 39.88 -35.79
C ARG A 3 39.99 38.52 -35.23
N THR A 4 40.14 38.44 -33.92
CA THR A 4 39.75 37.40 -32.97
C THR A 4 38.24 37.16 -32.90
N ARG A 5 37.81 35.90 -32.77
CA ARG A 5 36.51 35.54 -32.19
C ARG A 5 36.75 34.72 -30.92
N SER A 6 36.63 35.40 -29.78
CA SER A 6 36.60 34.81 -28.44
C SER A 6 35.22 34.23 -28.14
N GLY A 7 35.19 33.05 -27.54
CA GLY A 7 33.99 32.41 -27.05
C GLY A 7 33.31 33.20 -25.91
N HIS A 8 32.01 32.98 -25.79
CA HIS A 8 31.24 33.28 -24.60
C HIS A 8 30.50 32.01 -24.20
N ALA A 9 31.07 31.31 -23.22
CA ALA A 9 30.35 30.36 -22.40
C ALA A 9 29.33 31.15 -21.57
N GLN A 10 28.04 30.91 -21.78
CA GLN A 10 27.01 31.39 -20.87
C GLN A 10 27.15 30.63 -19.55
N ARG A 11 27.58 31.35 -18.52
CA ARG A 11 27.51 30.91 -17.13
C ARG A 11 26.03 30.71 -16.78
N VAL A 12 25.68 29.48 -16.43
CA VAL A 12 24.40 29.17 -15.78
C VAL A 12 24.47 29.72 -14.36
N ASP A 13 23.58 30.65 -14.06
CA ASP A 13 23.41 31.26 -12.74
C ASP A 13 22.92 30.20 -11.73
N PRO A 14 23.63 29.94 -10.61
CA PRO A 14 23.23 28.92 -9.63
C PRO A 14 22.05 29.34 -8.73
N SER A 15 21.41 30.50 -8.97
CA SER A 15 20.44 31.07 -8.03
C SER A 15 18.96 30.73 -8.28
N LEU A 16 18.63 29.88 -9.26
CA LEU A 16 17.26 29.32 -9.41
C LEU A 16 17.04 28.13 -8.47
N ALA A 17 17.27 28.34 -7.18
CA ALA A 17 16.64 27.52 -6.16
C ALA A 17 15.13 27.81 -6.23
N ALA A 18 14.36 26.84 -6.72
CA ALA A 18 12.91 26.90 -6.73
C ALA A 18 12.40 27.30 -5.35
N THR A 19 11.98 28.56 -5.21
CA THR A 19 11.27 29.03 -4.02
C THR A 19 9.98 28.23 -3.91
N ARG A 20 10.02 27.16 -3.11
CA ARG A 20 8.86 26.40 -2.64
C ARG A 20 7.93 27.39 -1.92
N ARG A 21 6.98 27.97 -2.66
CA ARG A 21 5.91 28.78 -2.08
C ARG A 21 5.06 27.86 -1.20
N ARG A 22 5.15 28.03 0.12
CA ARG A 22 4.19 27.41 1.05
C ARG A 22 2.81 27.98 0.74
N PRO A 23 1.79 27.17 0.40
CA PRO A 23 0.45 27.68 0.21
C PRO A 23 -0.06 28.28 1.53
N ARG A 24 -0.70 29.45 1.47
CA ARG A 24 -1.49 29.98 2.60
C ARG A 24 -2.70 29.05 2.79
N SER A 25 -2.57 28.04 3.64
CA SER A 25 -3.76 27.40 4.22
C SER A 25 -4.33 28.34 5.28
N VAL A 26 -5.66 28.45 5.34
CA VAL A 26 -6.33 29.01 6.51
C VAL A 26 -5.93 28.10 7.67
N ILE A 27 -5.07 28.59 8.56
CA ILE A 27 -4.64 27.83 9.73
C ILE A 27 -5.91 27.60 10.56
N PRO A 28 -6.38 26.35 10.73
CA PRO A 28 -7.54 26.11 11.57
C PRO A 28 -7.16 26.58 12.97
N THR A 29 -7.89 27.57 13.49
CA THR A 29 -7.85 27.87 14.93
C THR A 29 -8.13 26.58 15.71
N LEU A 30 -7.77 26.54 16.99
CA LEU A 30 -8.22 25.48 17.89
C LEU A 30 -9.74 25.61 18.05
N ALA A 31 -10.49 25.15 17.04
CA ALA A 31 -11.93 24.97 17.09
C ALA A 31 -12.23 23.85 18.08
N ASP A 32 -13.39 23.93 18.73
CA ASP A 32 -13.89 22.81 19.50
C ASP A 32 -14.04 21.59 18.59
N PRO A 33 -13.68 20.38 19.08
CA PRO A 33 -13.97 19.15 18.36
C PRO A 33 -15.45 19.15 17.99
N ILE A 34 -15.80 18.61 16.83
CA ILE A 34 -17.20 18.45 16.45
C ILE A 34 -17.89 17.57 17.52
N THR A 35 -18.61 18.19 18.46
CA THR A 35 -19.24 17.51 19.60
C THR A 35 -20.60 16.94 19.25
N ASP A 36 -21.31 17.56 18.31
CA ASP A 36 -22.70 17.21 18.03
C ASP A 36 -22.78 15.86 17.34
N TYR A 37 -23.48 14.92 17.98
CA TYR A 37 -23.89 13.69 17.33
C TYR A 37 -25.18 13.98 16.57
N PRO A 38 -25.30 13.55 15.30
CA PRO A 38 -26.55 13.69 14.59
C PRO A 38 -27.67 13.00 15.39
N THR A 39 -28.79 13.70 15.58
CA THR A 39 -29.98 13.12 16.22
C THR A 39 -30.49 11.96 15.36
N ALA A 40 -30.61 10.77 15.96
CA ALA A 40 -30.87 9.50 15.26
C ALA A 40 -32.18 9.45 14.45
N ASP A 41 -33.10 10.38 14.70
CA ASP A 41 -34.49 10.32 14.22
C ASP A 41 -34.67 10.79 12.76
N LYS A 42 -33.62 11.30 12.09
CA LYS A 42 -33.72 11.90 10.74
C LYS A 42 -32.94 11.19 9.63
N VAL A 43 -32.17 10.14 9.93
CA VAL A 43 -31.30 9.48 8.93
C VAL A 43 -31.73 8.02 8.74
N PRO A 44 -32.04 7.58 7.50
CA PRO A 44 -32.35 6.17 7.22
C PRO A 44 -31.18 5.28 7.65
N LYS A 45 -31.37 4.36 8.59
CA LYS A 45 -30.29 3.49 9.14
C LYS A 45 -29.90 2.34 8.20
N THR A 46 -30.20 2.44 6.91
CA THR A 46 -29.91 1.43 5.90
C THR A 46 -29.21 2.06 4.71
N ALA A 47 -28.13 1.43 4.27
CA ALA A 47 -27.40 1.76 3.06
C ALA A 47 -27.84 0.85 1.91
N LEU A 48 -28.05 1.43 0.72
CA LEU A 48 -28.20 0.69 -0.53
C LEU A 48 -26.85 0.74 -1.26
N PHE A 49 -26.22 -0.41 -1.43
CA PHE A 49 -24.97 -0.52 -2.16
C PHE A 49 -25.20 -0.61 -3.67
N ALA A 50 -24.14 -0.37 -4.45
CA ALA A 50 -24.22 -0.38 -5.91
C ALA A 50 -24.61 -1.75 -6.50
N ASP A 51 -24.33 -2.84 -5.76
CA ASP A 51 -24.75 -4.21 -6.10
C ASP A 51 -26.23 -4.49 -5.78
N GLY A 52 -26.99 -3.47 -5.32
CA GLY A 52 -28.40 -3.58 -4.94
C GLY A 52 -28.64 -4.14 -3.53
N SER A 53 -27.58 -4.55 -2.82
CA SER A 53 -27.71 -5.08 -1.47
C SER A 53 -28.03 -3.97 -0.46
N ARG A 54 -28.81 -4.32 0.57
CA ARG A 54 -29.23 -3.40 1.64
C ARG A 54 -28.62 -3.81 2.96
N HIS A 55 -27.94 -2.87 3.63
CA HIS A 55 -27.24 -3.12 4.88
C HIS A 55 -27.58 -2.08 5.93
N GLU A 56 -27.93 -2.53 7.13
CA GLU A 56 -28.06 -1.63 8.28
C GLU A 56 -26.70 -1.08 8.69
N TYR A 57 -26.67 0.17 9.15
CA TYR A 57 -25.45 0.80 9.64
C TYR A 57 -25.66 1.56 10.95
N ARG A 58 -24.56 1.72 11.70
CA ARG A 58 -24.49 2.49 12.93
C ARG A 58 -24.05 3.91 12.62
N LEU A 59 -24.99 4.85 12.68
CA LEU A 59 -24.73 6.27 12.39
C LEU A 59 -23.60 6.85 13.26
N GLU A 60 -23.49 6.45 14.53
CA GLU A 60 -22.40 6.90 15.41
C GLU A 60 -21.00 6.48 14.92
N MET A 61 -20.87 5.31 14.29
CA MET A 61 -19.59 4.82 13.75
C MET A 61 -19.21 5.53 12.46
N ILE A 62 -20.19 5.94 11.64
CA ILE A 62 -19.92 6.78 10.48
C ILE A 62 -19.55 8.20 10.96
N ALA A 63 -20.32 8.76 11.89
CA ALA A 63 -20.04 10.07 12.45
C ALA A 63 -18.63 10.14 13.08
N ILE A 64 -18.22 9.13 13.87
CA ILE A 64 -16.89 9.11 14.49
C ILE A 64 -15.77 9.02 13.44
N LEU A 65 -15.98 8.31 12.32
CA LEU A 65 -15.02 8.24 11.21
C LEU A 65 -14.78 9.63 10.60
N PHE A 66 -15.85 10.32 10.20
CA PHE A 66 -15.72 11.62 9.55
C PHE A 66 -15.24 12.73 10.50
N LYS A 67 -15.60 12.65 11.79
CA LYS A 67 -15.01 13.51 12.84
C LYS A 67 -13.52 13.25 13.03
N PHE A 68 -13.12 11.98 13.12
CA PHE A 68 -11.71 11.57 13.22
C PHE A 68 -10.90 12.11 12.03
N VAL A 69 -11.41 11.92 10.82
CA VAL A 69 -10.79 12.39 9.58
C VAL A 69 -10.57 13.91 9.61
N CYS A 70 -11.60 14.70 9.92
CA CYS A 70 -11.49 16.16 9.99
C CYS A 70 -10.44 16.60 11.04
N GLU A 71 -10.55 16.09 12.27
CA GLU A 71 -9.65 16.51 13.35
C GLU A 71 -8.21 16.04 13.10
N ARG A 72 -8.03 14.83 12.54
CA ARG A 72 -6.69 14.32 12.25
C ARG A 72 -6.00 15.11 11.15
N HIS A 73 -6.75 15.57 10.15
CA HIS A 73 -6.23 16.50 9.14
C HIS A 73 -5.91 17.88 9.76
N ALA A 74 -6.77 18.42 10.63
CA ALA A 74 -6.52 19.69 11.32
C ALA A 74 -5.24 19.67 12.17
N ILE A 75 -4.99 18.58 12.90
CA ILE A 75 -3.73 18.36 13.64
C ILE A 75 -2.53 18.47 12.70
N GLN A 76 -2.60 17.85 11.52
CA GLN A 76 -1.53 17.91 10.54
C GLN A 76 -1.30 19.34 10.04
N GLN A 77 -2.36 20.07 9.68
CA GLN A 77 -2.25 21.46 9.23
C GLN A 77 -1.62 22.37 10.29
N ARG A 78 -2.03 22.23 11.57
CA ARG A 78 -1.45 22.98 12.70
C ARG A 78 0.04 22.67 12.89
N ARG A 79 0.44 21.41 12.73
CA ARG A 79 1.85 20.99 12.77
C ARG A 79 2.66 21.58 11.62
N LEU A 80 2.12 21.58 10.40
CA LEU A 80 2.76 22.17 9.23
C LEU A 80 2.91 23.69 9.35
N ALA A 81 1.96 24.35 10.00
CA ALA A 81 2.02 25.76 10.32
C ALA A 81 3.04 26.11 11.44
N GLY A 82 3.66 25.10 12.07
CA GLY A 82 4.64 25.31 13.14
C GLY A 82 4.03 25.72 14.49
N LEU A 83 2.73 25.50 14.68
CA LEU A 83 2.09 25.79 15.97
C LEU A 83 2.62 24.84 17.06
N ALA A 84 2.69 25.36 18.29
CA ALA A 84 3.05 24.56 19.46
C ALA A 84 1.94 23.56 19.85
N PRO A 85 2.28 22.41 20.44
CA PRO A 85 1.28 21.51 21.02
C PRO A 85 0.57 22.15 22.24
N PRO A 86 -0.64 21.68 22.61
CA PRO A 86 -1.39 20.60 21.98
C PRO A 86 -2.06 21.04 20.67
N TRP A 87 -1.99 20.18 19.65
CA TRP A 87 -2.58 20.47 18.33
C TRP A 87 -4.07 20.11 18.20
N THR A 88 -4.67 19.60 19.27
CA THR A 88 -6.08 19.20 19.34
C THR A 88 -6.53 19.20 20.78
N ARG A 89 -7.84 19.33 21.03
CA ARG A 89 -8.45 19.08 22.35
C ARG A 89 -8.83 17.61 22.54
N ASP A 90 -8.75 16.77 21.51
CA ASP A 90 -9.08 15.36 21.63
C ASP A 90 -7.99 14.57 22.35
N GLU A 91 -8.30 14.10 23.57
CA GLU A 91 -7.34 13.38 24.42
C GLU A 91 -6.81 12.09 23.79
N TRP A 92 -7.59 11.39 22.97
CA TRP A 92 -7.11 10.15 22.35
C TRP A 92 -6.10 10.46 21.25
N LEU A 93 -6.36 11.48 20.43
CA LEU A 93 -5.44 11.95 19.38
C LEU A 93 -4.18 12.62 19.95
N GLN A 94 -4.24 13.20 21.16
CA GLN A 94 -3.05 13.69 21.87
C GLN A 94 -2.17 12.54 22.37
N ASN A 95 -2.78 11.48 22.89
CA ASN A 95 -2.06 10.50 23.70
C ASN A 95 -1.65 9.23 22.96
N TYR A 96 -2.16 8.97 21.75
CA TYR A 96 -1.86 7.76 20.98
C TYR A 96 -1.42 8.06 19.55
N PRO A 97 -0.53 7.23 18.96
CA PRO A 97 -0.03 7.47 17.62
C PRO A 97 -1.08 7.11 16.57
N PHE A 98 -1.43 8.09 15.73
CA PHE A 98 -2.25 7.91 14.54
C PHE A 98 -1.53 8.37 13.28
N THR A 99 -1.69 7.64 12.18
CA THR A 99 -1.24 8.08 10.86
C THR A 99 -2.03 9.32 10.41
N ASN A 100 -1.57 9.99 9.36
CA ASN A 100 -2.31 11.09 8.77
C ASN A 100 -3.48 10.55 7.93
N VAL A 101 -4.39 11.43 7.52
CA VAL A 101 -5.52 11.04 6.65
C VAL A 101 -5.02 10.56 5.29
N PHE A 102 -4.09 11.31 4.69
CA PHE A 102 -3.44 10.94 3.44
C PHE A 102 -2.13 10.20 3.75
N ARG A 103 -2.05 8.92 3.36
CA ARG A 103 -0.90 8.02 3.62
C ARG A 103 0.42 8.59 3.11
N VAL A 104 0.41 9.29 1.98
CA VAL A 104 1.62 9.91 1.40
C VAL A 104 2.30 10.88 2.37
N LEU A 105 1.53 11.48 3.29
CA LEU A 105 2.04 12.44 4.27
C LEU A 105 2.57 11.80 5.56
N ASP A 106 2.51 10.47 5.67
CA ASP A 106 3.14 9.75 6.78
C ASP A 106 4.66 9.78 6.71
N ARG A 107 5.31 9.71 7.87
CA ARG A 107 6.78 9.80 7.99
C ARG A 107 7.52 8.84 7.05
N ASN A 108 7.09 7.57 6.98
CA ASN A 108 7.77 6.59 6.12
C ASN A 108 7.52 6.87 4.64
N SER A 109 6.30 7.27 4.26
CA SER A 109 5.95 7.62 2.88
C SER A 109 6.70 8.87 2.42
N GLN A 110 6.82 9.89 3.29
CA GLN A 110 7.63 11.08 3.05
C GLN A 110 9.13 10.73 2.90
N PHE A 111 9.65 9.82 3.72
CA PHE A 111 11.02 9.35 3.55
C PHE A 111 11.22 8.62 2.22
N ILE A 112 10.26 7.79 1.81
CA ILE A 112 10.31 7.12 0.50
C ILE A 112 10.30 8.14 -0.62
N LEU A 113 9.34 9.07 -0.62
CA LEU A 113 9.22 10.09 -1.66
C LEU A 113 10.51 10.91 -1.79
N LEU A 114 11.05 11.41 -0.67
CA LEU A 114 12.15 12.37 -0.69
C LEU A 114 13.55 11.74 -0.80
N ARG A 115 13.74 10.52 -0.29
CA ARG A 115 15.07 9.88 -0.17
C ARG A 115 15.16 8.59 -0.96
N VAL A 116 14.13 7.75 -0.93
CA VAL A 116 14.17 6.49 -1.69
C VAL A 116 13.93 6.75 -3.18
N ILE A 117 12.92 7.56 -3.52
CA ILE A 117 12.56 7.92 -4.89
C ILE A 117 13.39 9.12 -5.37
N GLY A 118 13.46 10.19 -4.55
CA GLY A 118 14.04 11.47 -4.93
C GLY A 118 15.49 11.43 -5.43
N ASP A 119 16.29 10.45 -5.04
CA ASP A 119 17.71 10.39 -5.46
C ASP A 119 17.93 9.68 -6.82
N SER A 120 16.90 9.04 -7.40
CA SER A 120 17.00 8.35 -8.70
C SER A 120 15.75 8.58 -9.57
N PRO A 121 15.39 9.83 -9.91
CA PRO A 121 14.16 10.13 -10.62
C PRO A 121 14.15 9.60 -12.08
N ASP A 122 15.32 9.45 -12.70
CA ASP A 122 15.44 9.20 -14.15
C ASP A 122 15.72 7.73 -14.53
N ASN A 123 15.84 6.82 -13.56
CA ASN A 123 16.04 5.40 -13.81
C ASN A 123 14.94 4.58 -13.12
N ILE A 124 13.97 4.11 -13.91
CA ILE A 124 12.83 3.34 -13.40
C ILE A 124 13.26 2.03 -12.71
N GLN A 125 14.26 1.32 -13.23
CA GLN A 125 14.71 0.06 -12.62
C GLN A 125 15.32 0.31 -11.25
N ASP A 126 16.15 1.36 -11.11
CA ASP A 126 16.67 1.79 -9.81
C ASP A 126 15.53 2.22 -8.88
N ALA A 127 14.57 2.99 -9.36
CA ALA A 127 13.51 3.53 -8.55
C ALA A 127 12.57 2.44 -7.99
N VAL A 128 12.17 1.49 -8.84
CA VAL A 128 11.39 0.30 -8.43
C VAL A 128 12.19 -0.55 -7.44
N PHE A 129 13.44 -0.87 -7.75
CA PHE A 129 14.33 -1.61 -6.85
C PHE A 129 14.44 -0.96 -5.47
N ARG A 130 14.68 0.35 -5.42
CA ARG A 130 14.85 1.12 -4.18
C ARG A 130 13.57 1.08 -3.33
N VAL A 131 12.39 1.21 -3.95
CA VAL A 131 11.10 1.08 -3.24
C VAL A 131 10.92 -0.33 -2.67
N LEU A 132 11.16 -1.37 -3.47
CA LEU A 132 11.08 -2.77 -3.02
C LEU A 132 12.04 -3.02 -1.85
N LEU A 133 13.30 -2.62 -1.99
CA LEU A 133 14.33 -2.75 -0.97
C LEU A 133 13.90 -2.06 0.34
N PHE A 134 13.47 -0.80 0.27
CA PHE A 134 13.00 -0.11 1.46
C PHE A 134 11.84 -0.85 2.12
N ARG A 135 10.86 -1.32 1.33
CA ARG A 135 9.65 -1.94 1.89
C ARG A 135 9.82 -3.33 2.46
N MET A 136 10.82 -4.10 2.02
CA MET A 136 11.15 -5.39 2.68
C MET A 136 11.52 -5.20 4.16
N PHE A 137 12.20 -4.11 4.50
CA PHE A 137 12.60 -3.80 5.89
C PHE A 137 11.66 -2.81 6.58
N ASN A 138 11.04 -1.92 5.79
CA ASN A 138 10.10 -0.88 6.19
C ASN A 138 10.62 0.02 7.34
N LYS A 139 11.93 0.28 7.36
CA LYS A 139 12.62 0.98 8.46
C LYS A 139 13.65 1.97 7.91
N ILE A 140 13.47 3.24 8.28
CA ILE A 140 14.35 4.35 7.86
C ILE A 140 15.80 4.09 8.30
N GLU A 141 15.98 3.65 9.54
CA GLU A 141 17.30 3.46 10.11
C GLU A 141 18.08 2.32 9.40
N THR A 142 17.37 1.34 8.82
CA THR A 142 18.00 0.28 8.00
C THR A 142 18.44 0.81 6.64
N TRP A 143 17.66 1.72 6.05
CA TRP A 143 18.04 2.40 4.81
C TRP A 143 19.29 3.27 5.02
N GLU A 144 19.29 4.10 6.06
CA GLU A 144 20.41 4.99 6.40
C GLU A 144 21.69 4.19 6.69
N LEU A 145 21.57 3.03 7.36
CA LEU A 145 22.69 2.11 7.57
C LEU A 145 23.28 1.62 6.24
N LEU A 146 22.44 1.23 5.28
CA LEU A 146 22.91 0.78 3.96
C LEU A 146 23.59 1.93 3.20
N GLU A 147 22.99 3.11 3.17
CA GLU A 147 23.59 4.29 2.51
C GLU A 147 24.93 4.68 3.13
N GLN A 148 25.07 4.59 4.45
CA GLN A 148 26.35 4.89 5.12
C GLN A 148 27.49 3.97 4.66
N HIS A 149 27.20 2.69 4.35
CA HIS A 149 28.21 1.71 3.97
C HIS A 149 28.42 1.60 2.47
N LEU A 150 27.37 1.81 1.67
CA LEU A 150 27.37 1.58 0.23
C LEU A 150 27.36 2.87 -0.59
N GLY A 151 27.12 4.03 0.04
CA GLY A 151 26.83 5.27 -0.66
C GLY A 151 25.45 5.22 -1.31
N LYS A 152 25.34 5.79 -2.53
CA LYS A 152 24.07 5.82 -3.25
C LYS A 152 23.63 4.40 -3.62
N ILE A 153 22.49 3.97 -3.09
CA ILE A 153 21.89 2.67 -3.38
C ILE A 153 21.34 2.67 -4.82
N THR A 154 21.80 1.77 -5.66
CA THR A 154 21.33 1.59 -7.04
C THR A 154 21.12 0.10 -7.31
N PHE A 155 20.28 -0.24 -8.28
CA PHE A 155 20.09 -1.61 -8.71
C PHE A 155 21.37 -2.13 -9.39
N GLN A 156 22.05 -1.29 -10.18
CA GLN A 156 23.33 -1.66 -10.80
C GLN A 156 24.41 -2.03 -9.76
N GLY A 157 24.44 -1.34 -8.62
CA GLY A 157 25.36 -1.63 -7.52
C GLY A 157 24.88 -2.69 -6.53
N PHE A 158 23.78 -3.39 -6.83
CA PHE A 158 23.18 -4.32 -5.90
C PHE A 158 23.96 -5.63 -5.81
N ASP A 159 24.51 -5.92 -4.62
CA ASP A 159 25.20 -7.19 -4.30
C ASP A 159 24.64 -7.76 -2.99
N THR A 160 23.89 -8.86 -3.08
CA THR A 160 23.29 -9.52 -1.91
C THR A 160 24.33 -9.85 -0.83
N ARG A 161 25.54 -10.29 -1.18
CA ARG A 161 26.58 -10.65 -0.21
C ARG A 161 27.09 -9.43 0.54
N ALA A 162 27.26 -8.29 -0.15
CA ALA A 162 27.65 -7.04 0.47
C ALA A 162 26.62 -6.57 1.50
N TYR A 163 25.33 -6.64 1.14
CA TYR A 163 24.23 -6.27 2.03
C TYR A 163 24.16 -7.20 3.25
N CYS A 164 24.31 -8.52 3.05
CA CYS A 164 24.35 -9.49 4.15
C CYS A 164 25.48 -9.18 5.15
N ARG A 165 26.70 -8.84 4.70
CA ARG A 165 27.82 -8.49 5.60
C ARG A 165 27.51 -7.27 6.47
N ILE A 166 26.85 -6.26 5.91
CA ILE A 166 26.40 -5.07 6.66
C ILE A 166 25.37 -5.49 7.72
N PHE A 167 24.40 -6.32 7.35
CA PHE A 167 23.35 -6.77 8.26
C PHE A 167 23.85 -7.70 9.37
N GLU A 168 24.85 -8.54 9.11
CA GLU A 168 25.49 -9.41 10.11
C GLU A 168 26.18 -8.60 11.21
N THR A 169 26.77 -7.46 10.86
CA THR A 169 27.53 -6.60 11.77
C THR A 169 26.71 -5.44 12.36
N ALA A 170 25.47 -5.26 11.90
CA ALA A 170 24.64 -4.10 12.24
C ALA A 170 24.31 -3.98 13.75
N GLY A 171 24.18 -5.10 14.47
CA GLY A 171 23.84 -5.12 15.90
C GLY A 171 22.47 -4.51 16.26
N VAL A 172 21.62 -4.21 15.28
CA VAL A 172 20.33 -3.52 15.44
C VAL A 172 19.18 -4.30 14.80
N THR A 173 17.95 -4.05 15.25
CA THR A 173 16.76 -4.60 14.59
C THR A 173 16.58 -4.00 13.20
N LEU A 174 16.60 -4.83 12.15
CA LEU A 174 16.52 -4.39 10.76
C LEU A 174 15.10 -4.10 10.27
N TYR A 175 14.11 -4.76 10.88
CA TYR A 175 12.71 -4.68 10.44
C TYR A 175 11.88 -3.79 11.35
N ASN A 176 10.94 -3.07 10.77
CA ASN A 176 9.89 -2.40 11.53
C ASN A 176 8.79 -3.39 11.94
N ALA A 177 8.03 -3.05 12.98
CA ALA A 177 6.91 -3.85 13.48
C ALA A 177 5.59 -3.64 12.70
N ALA A 178 5.56 -2.70 11.75
CA ALA A 178 4.43 -2.44 10.87
C ALA A 178 4.73 -2.95 9.45
N TYR A 179 3.68 -3.30 8.69
CA TYR A 179 3.78 -3.81 7.32
C TYR A 179 4.78 -4.98 7.19
N ILE A 180 4.68 -5.96 8.09
CA ILE A 180 5.59 -7.11 8.12
C ILE A 180 5.40 -7.94 6.85
N ILE A 181 6.46 -8.06 6.06
CA ILE A 181 6.56 -8.97 4.93
C ILE A 181 7.22 -10.27 5.42
N PRO A 182 6.55 -11.42 5.36
CA PRO A 182 7.16 -12.70 5.72
C PRO A 182 8.31 -13.03 4.79
N ALA A 183 9.43 -13.56 5.29
CA ALA A 183 10.52 -13.96 4.41
C ALA A 183 10.13 -15.15 3.51
N PRO A 184 10.50 -15.12 2.22
CA PRO A 184 10.22 -16.23 1.31
C PRO A 184 11.10 -17.43 1.67
N LYS A 185 10.63 -18.64 1.36
CA LYS A 185 11.35 -19.88 1.67
C LYS A 185 12.32 -20.25 0.55
N LEU A 186 13.36 -19.44 0.32
CA LEU A 186 14.36 -19.68 -0.74
C LEU A 186 15.57 -20.52 -0.28
N GLY A 187 15.57 -20.99 0.98
CA GLY A 187 16.58 -21.92 1.52
C GLY A 187 17.80 -21.26 2.17
N TYR A 188 17.80 -19.93 2.29
CA TYR A 188 18.87 -19.20 3.00
C TYR A 188 18.60 -19.12 4.50
N ASN A 189 19.66 -18.94 5.29
CA ASN A 189 19.59 -19.07 6.75
C ASN A 189 18.90 -17.87 7.42
N SER A 190 18.96 -16.68 6.81
CA SER A 190 18.43 -15.45 7.39
C SER A 190 17.26 -14.89 6.58
N ASN A 191 16.34 -14.20 7.27
CA ASN A 191 15.20 -13.55 6.61
C ASN A 191 15.64 -12.45 5.65
N TYR A 192 16.68 -11.67 6.00
CA TYR A 192 17.18 -10.60 5.14
C TYR A 192 17.77 -11.17 3.85
N GLU A 193 18.51 -12.27 3.89
CA GLU A 193 19.08 -12.86 2.68
C GLU A 193 17.98 -13.39 1.76
N ASN A 194 16.97 -14.06 2.32
CA ASN A 194 15.81 -14.50 1.54
C ASN A 194 15.04 -13.31 0.90
N HIS A 195 14.88 -12.17 1.58
CA HIS A 195 14.28 -10.97 1.00
C HIS A 195 15.14 -10.36 -0.12
N LEU A 196 16.45 -10.24 0.08
CA LEU A 196 17.37 -9.71 -0.94
C LEU A 196 17.34 -10.57 -2.20
N ARG A 197 17.30 -11.90 -2.05
CA ARG A 197 17.19 -12.86 -3.16
C ARG A 197 15.84 -12.77 -3.89
N LEU A 198 14.76 -12.48 -3.17
CA LEU A 198 13.48 -12.20 -3.81
C LEU A 198 13.52 -10.91 -4.62
N ILE A 199 14.15 -9.85 -4.10
CA ILE A 199 14.35 -8.61 -4.87
C ILE A 199 15.18 -8.89 -6.13
N GLU A 200 16.27 -9.67 -6.03
CA GLU A 200 17.05 -10.10 -7.20
C GLU A 200 16.16 -10.83 -8.22
N ALA A 201 15.29 -11.74 -7.78
CA ALA A 201 14.40 -12.49 -8.66
C ALA A 201 13.38 -11.56 -9.36
N MET A 202 12.75 -10.66 -8.59
CA MET A 202 11.78 -9.69 -9.09
C MET A 202 12.38 -8.77 -10.15
N MET A 203 13.60 -8.27 -9.91
CA MET A 203 14.21 -7.25 -10.76
C MET A 203 14.95 -7.80 -11.98
N ASN A 204 15.61 -8.96 -11.86
CA ASN A 204 16.37 -9.55 -12.97
C ASN A 204 15.44 -10.34 -13.90
N ASP A 205 15.48 -11.67 -13.79
CA ASP A 205 14.85 -12.60 -14.72
C ASP A 205 13.32 -12.49 -14.69
N GLY A 206 12.74 -11.93 -13.62
CA GLY A 206 11.32 -11.67 -13.47
C GLY A 206 10.79 -10.46 -14.23
N ASP A 207 11.62 -9.44 -14.46
CA ASP A 207 11.23 -8.13 -15.02
C ASP A 207 9.91 -7.57 -14.44
N LEU A 208 9.81 -7.52 -13.11
CA LEU A 208 8.63 -6.98 -12.43
C LEU A 208 8.33 -5.54 -12.88
N THR A 209 9.37 -4.73 -13.12
CA THR A 209 9.20 -3.36 -13.63
C THR A 209 8.46 -3.34 -14.97
N GLY A 210 8.87 -4.17 -15.93
CA GLY A 210 8.21 -4.29 -17.22
C GLY A 210 6.76 -4.76 -17.10
N ASP A 211 6.49 -5.77 -16.27
CA ASP A 211 5.13 -6.30 -16.04
C ASP A 211 4.19 -5.24 -15.42
N LEU A 212 4.68 -4.47 -14.44
CA LEU A 212 3.89 -3.41 -13.82
C LEU A 212 3.61 -2.24 -14.76
N LEU A 213 4.54 -1.90 -15.68
CA LEU A 213 4.33 -0.85 -16.68
C LEU A 213 3.20 -1.17 -17.67
N GLN A 214 2.85 -2.45 -17.85
CA GLN A 214 1.72 -2.85 -18.70
C GLN A 214 0.37 -2.70 -17.98
N CYS A 215 0.37 -2.46 -16.67
CA CYS A 215 -0.87 -2.39 -15.89
C CYS A 215 -1.45 -0.98 -15.92
N LYS A 216 -2.67 -0.84 -16.44
CA LYS A 216 -3.43 0.43 -16.42
C LYS A 216 -4.15 0.68 -15.10
N HIS A 217 -4.54 -0.40 -14.43
CA HIS A 217 -5.30 -0.38 -13.17
C HIS A 217 -4.47 -0.94 -12.02
N ILE A 218 -4.65 -0.34 -10.83
CA ILE A 218 -3.89 -0.75 -9.64
C ILE A 218 -4.23 -2.18 -9.21
N ARG A 219 -5.45 -2.63 -9.50
CA ARG A 219 -5.90 -4.00 -9.23
C ARG A 219 -5.13 -5.02 -10.06
N ASP A 220 -4.84 -4.72 -11.32
CA ASP A 220 -4.07 -5.62 -12.18
C ASP A 220 -2.63 -5.71 -11.69
N ALA A 221 -2.03 -4.57 -11.38
CA ALA A 221 -0.70 -4.47 -10.80
C ALA A 221 -0.61 -5.24 -9.46
N HIS A 222 -1.71 -5.25 -8.69
CA HIS A 222 -1.82 -6.02 -7.46
C HIS A 222 -1.76 -7.51 -7.72
N VAL A 223 -2.54 -8.02 -8.68
CA VAL A 223 -2.48 -9.42 -9.10
C VAL A 223 -1.10 -9.80 -9.63
N ARG A 224 -0.42 -8.93 -10.39
CA ARG A 224 0.97 -9.16 -10.83
C ARG A 224 1.91 -9.38 -9.65
N LEU A 225 1.80 -8.53 -8.63
CA LEU A 225 2.65 -8.60 -7.46
C LEU A 225 2.37 -9.84 -6.59
N LEU A 226 1.10 -10.29 -6.50
CA LEU A 226 0.71 -11.49 -5.73
C LEU A 226 1.33 -12.80 -6.22
N ARG A 227 1.82 -12.85 -7.46
CA ARG A 227 2.49 -14.05 -8.02
C ARG A 227 3.83 -14.33 -7.32
N TRP A 228 4.40 -13.31 -6.70
CA TRP A 228 5.67 -13.43 -5.99
C TRP A 228 5.45 -13.91 -4.56
N PRO A 229 6.31 -14.81 -4.04
CA PRO A 229 6.21 -15.23 -2.66
C PRO A 229 6.35 -14.03 -1.74
N SER A 230 5.78 -14.13 -0.54
CA SER A 230 5.75 -13.06 0.47
C SER A 230 4.84 -11.86 0.15
N MET A 231 4.36 -11.72 -1.10
CA MET A 231 3.42 -10.68 -1.48
C MET A 231 1.99 -11.12 -1.15
N GLY A 232 1.58 -10.92 0.11
CA GLY A 232 0.18 -11.06 0.49
C GLY A 232 -0.67 -9.88 0.04
N ASN A 233 -1.99 -10.06 -0.01
CA ASN A 233 -2.98 -9.04 -0.40
C ASN A 233 -2.67 -7.64 0.16
N PHE A 234 -2.52 -7.53 1.48
CA PHE A 234 -2.28 -6.23 2.09
C PHE A 234 -0.89 -5.66 1.79
N THR A 235 0.18 -6.47 1.88
CA THR A 235 1.56 -5.98 1.69
C THR A 235 1.84 -5.60 0.24
N ALA A 236 1.29 -6.35 -0.72
CA ALA A 236 1.36 -6.02 -2.14
C ALA A 236 0.73 -4.64 -2.41
N MET A 237 -0.45 -4.38 -1.85
CA MET A 237 -1.11 -3.08 -1.96
C MET A 237 -0.24 -1.94 -1.39
N GLN A 238 0.42 -2.16 -0.25
CA GLN A 238 1.29 -1.12 0.33
C GLN A 238 2.48 -0.79 -0.56
N ILE A 239 3.12 -1.80 -1.18
CA ILE A 239 4.21 -1.58 -2.14
C ILE A 239 3.70 -0.81 -3.35
N LEU A 240 2.54 -1.17 -3.91
CA LEU A 240 1.97 -0.46 -5.05
C LEU A 240 1.67 1.01 -4.75
N LEU A 241 1.14 1.33 -3.57
CA LEU A 241 0.93 2.72 -3.16
C LEU A 241 2.23 3.52 -3.06
N ASP A 242 3.37 2.86 -2.81
CA ASP A 242 4.66 3.55 -2.86
C ASP A 242 5.23 3.66 -4.27
N LEU A 243 5.05 2.62 -5.08
CA LEU A 243 5.40 2.67 -6.49
C LEU A 243 4.58 3.74 -7.23
N ASN A 244 3.31 3.95 -6.87
CA ASN A 244 2.45 4.97 -7.47
C ASN A 244 2.93 6.42 -7.21
N MET A 245 3.88 6.61 -6.28
CA MET A 245 4.57 7.90 -6.08
C MET A 245 5.66 8.16 -7.13
N LEU A 246 6.08 7.15 -7.90
CA LEU A 246 6.96 7.31 -9.06
C LEU A 246 6.18 7.90 -10.23
N SER A 247 6.76 8.84 -10.97
CA SER A 247 6.12 9.45 -12.15
C SER A 247 5.89 8.48 -13.31
N TYR A 248 6.48 7.29 -13.26
CA TYR A 248 6.27 6.21 -14.23
C TYR A 248 4.93 5.51 -14.08
N PHE A 249 4.30 5.61 -12.90
CA PHE A 249 3.01 5.01 -12.60
C PHE A 249 1.99 6.11 -12.30
N ASN A 250 0.75 5.89 -12.72
CA ASN A 250 -0.33 6.84 -12.52
C ASN A 250 -1.66 6.12 -12.27
N TRP A 251 -1.65 5.07 -11.44
CA TRP A 251 -2.85 4.32 -11.12
C TRP A 251 -3.81 5.14 -10.26
N SER A 252 -5.12 4.94 -10.44
CA SER A 252 -6.14 5.67 -9.70
C SER A 252 -6.28 5.10 -8.28
N GLU A 253 -6.01 5.92 -7.26
CA GLU A 253 -6.22 5.56 -5.86
C GLU A 253 -7.71 5.57 -5.44
N ASP A 254 -8.60 5.96 -6.36
CA ASP A 254 -10.04 6.06 -6.12
C ASP A 254 -10.86 4.95 -6.82
N GLU A 255 -10.18 4.05 -7.53
CA GLU A 255 -10.79 2.95 -8.26
C GLU A 255 -10.99 1.72 -7.35
N TRP A 256 -9.92 1.29 -6.68
CA TRP A 256 -9.86 0.06 -5.89
C TRP A 256 -8.72 0.10 -4.84
N VAL A 257 -8.92 -0.59 -3.72
CA VAL A 257 -7.89 -0.80 -2.69
C VAL A 257 -8.14 -2.10 -1.92
N GLU A 258 -7.08 -2.84 -1.58
CA GLU A 258 -7.21 -3.98 -0.67
C GLU A 258 -7.37 -3.53 0.79
N LEU A 259 -8.45 -3.97 1.45
CA LEU A 259 -8.71 -3.59 2.83
C LEU A 259 -7.86 -4.38 3.84
N GLY A 260 -7.15 -3.64 4.69
CA GLY A 260 -6.42 -4.20 5.82
C GLY A 260 -7.33 -4.74 6.94
N PRO A 261 -6.78 -5.51 7.89
CA PRO A 261 -7.56 -6.08 9.00
C PRO A 261 -8.25 -5.04 9.89
N GLY A 262 -7.63 -3.87 10.09
CA GLY A 262 -8.23 -2.77 10.85
C GLY A 262 -9.44 -2.19 10.13
N SER A 263 -9.31 -1.93 8.83
CA SER A 263 -10.35 -1.39 7.95
C SER A 263 -11.55 -2.35 7.86
N LYS A 264 -11.29 -3.64 7.63
CA LYS A 264 -12.30 -4.71 7.67
C LYS A 264 -13.00 -4.77 9.04
N SER A 265 -12.27 -4.57 10.14
CA SER A 265 -12.86 -4.52 11.48
C SER A 265 -13.70 -3.25 11.71
N CYS A 266 -13.29 -2.10 11.16
CA CYS A 266 -14.08 -0.88 11.22
C CYS A 266 -15.40 -1.04 10.46
N LEU A 267 -15.36 -1.64 9.27
CA LEU A 267 -16.57 -1.90 8.49
C LEU A 267 -17.56 -2.78 9.24
N ARG A 268 -17.11 -3.81 9.98
CA ARG A 268 -18.02 -4.60 10.85
C ARG A 268 -18.66 -3.77 11.96
N LYS A 269 -17.97 -2.75 12.47
CA LYS A 269 -18.56 -1.83 13.45
C LYS A 269 -19.57 -0.89 12.81
N ILE A 270 -19.29 -0.41 11.60
CA ILE A 270 -20.21 0.45 10.85
C ILE A 270 -21.44 -0.33 10.41
N PHE A 271 -21.26 -1.49 9.78
CA PHE A 271 -22.31 -2.35 9.25
C PHE A 271 -22.31 -3.70 10.00
N PRO A 272 -23.08 -3.83 11.09
CA PRO A 272 -22.99 -4.99 12.00
C PRO A 272 -23.34 -6.34 11.34
N ASN A 273 -24.21 -6.33 10.33
CA ASN A 273 -24.67 -7.53 9.63
C ASN A 273 -23.96 -7.76 8.29
N LEU A 274 -22.91 -6.99 7.99
CA LEU A 274 -22.19 -7.05 6.72
C LEU A 274 -21.35 -8.33 6.62
N ASN A 275 -21.57 -9.10 5.56
CA ASN A 275 -20.60 -10.10 5.13
C ASN A 275 -19.40 -9.39 4.48
N VAL A 276 -18.42 -9.01 5.30
CA VAL A 276 -17.21 -8.29 4.86
C VAL A 276 -16.40 -9.07 3.81
N SER A 277 -16.47 -10.40 3.78
CA SER A 277 -15.77 -11.17 2.74
C SER A 277 -16.39 -10.99 1.36
N ALA A 278 -17.68 -10.65 1.29
CA ALA A 278 -18.42 -10.48 0.04
C ALA A 278 -18.59 -9.00 -0.35
N HIS A 279 -18.85 -8.11 0.61
CA HIS A 279 -19.33 -6.75 0.34
C HIS A 279 -18.42 -5.63 0.86
N ALA A 280 -17.15 -5.93 1.18
CA ALA A 280 -16.23 -4.92 1.73
C ALA A 280 -15.93 -3.77 0.76
N GLN A 281 -15.81 -4.08 -0.54
CA GLN A 281 -15.51 -3.08 -1.56
C GLN A 281 -16.70 -2.14 -1.76
N GLU A 282 -17.90 -2.68 -1.77
CA GLU A 282 -19.17 -2.00 -1.92
C GLU A 282 -19.46 -1.11 -0.71
N ALA A 283 -19.19 -1.60 0.50
CA ALA A 283 -19.28 -0.80 1.72
C ALA A 283 -18.29 0.37 1.72
N LEU A 284 -17.05 0.14 1.25
CA LEU A 284 -16.04 1.19 1.12
C LEU A 284 -16.47 2.24 0.08
N ARG A 285 -16.96 1.80 -1.08
CA ARG A 285 -17.47 2.65 -2.16
C ARG A 285 -18.68 3.46 -1.72
N TYR A 286 -19.59 2.85 -0.96
CA TYR A 286 -20.71 3.56 -0.35
C TYR A 286 -20.26 4.73 0.53
N LEU A 287 -19.28 4.51 1.41
CA LEU A 287 -18.73 5.57 2.26
C LEU A 287 -18.05 6.67 1.42
N ARG A 288 -17.36 6.29 0.34
CA ARG A 288 -16.71 7.21 -0.61
C ARG A 288 -17.72 8.09 -1.35
N ASP A 289 -18.76 7.49 -1.91
CA ASP A 289 -19.74 8.19 -2.74
C ASP A 289 -20.65 9.10 -1.90
N HIS A 290 -20.91 8.73 -0.64
CA HIS A 290 -21.76 9.49 0.27
C HIS A 290 -20.99 10.40 1.23
N GLN A 291 -19.66 10.54 1.08
CA GLN A 291 -18.80 11.26 2.02
C GLN A 291 -19.26 12.70 2.29
N TRP A 292 -19.80 13.39 1.29
CA TRP A 292 -20.29 14.76 1.42
C TRP A 292 -21.49 14.87 2.36
N SER A 293 -22.43 13.95 2.24
CA SER A 293 -23.56 13.84 3.17
C SER A 293 -23.08 13.56 4.59
N TRP A 294 -22.03 12.76 4.75
CA TRP A 294 -21.46 12.47 6.07
C TRP A 294 -20.71 13.65 6.68
N TYR A 295 -19.93 14.41 5.90
CA TYR A 295 -19.34 15.67 6.34
C TYR A 295 -20.42 16.66 6.78
N SER A 296 -21.49 16.80 6.00
CA SER A 296 -22.64 17.63 6.38
C SER A 296 -23.33 17.13 7.66
N THR A 297 -23.47 15.81 7.81
CA THR A 297 -24.12 15.19 8.99
C THR A 297 -23.35 15.47 10.27
N VAL A 298 -22.00 15.54 10.19
CA VAL A 298 -21.16 15.93 11.32
C VAL A 298 -20.95 17.45 11.40
N GLY A 299 -21.61 18.26 10.59
CA GLY A 299 -21.44 19.72 10.62
C GLY A 299 -20.04 20.22 10.26
N ALA A 300 -19.27 19.45 9.48
CA ALA A 300 -17.96 19.88 9.01
C ALA A 300 -18.12 21.03 8.00
N THR A 301 -17.45 22.15 8.28
CA THR A 301 -17.34 23.26 7.33
C THR A 301 -16.45 22.87 6.14
N GLN A 302 -16.58 23.59 5.03
CA GLN A 302 -15.78 23.32 3.82
C GLN A 302 -14.27 23.28 4.11
N ASP A 303 -13.75 24.18 4.97
CA ASP A 303 -12.33 24.22 5.32
C ASP A 303 -11.84 23.07 6.21
N GLN A 304 -12.76 22.42 6.94
CA GLN A 304 -12.44 21.24 7.76
C GLN A 304 -12.42 19.94 6.95
N ILE A 305 -13.07 19.92 5.78
CA ILE A 305 -13.02 18.75 4.89
C ILE A 305 -11.59 18.59 4.35
N PRO A 306 -10.93 17.43 4.55
CA PRO A 306 -9.56 17.21 4.13
C PRO A 306 -9.35 17.45 2.64
N ARG A 307 -8.15 17.91 2.30
CA ARG A 307 -7.63 17.92 0.94
C ARG A 307 -6.15 17.57 0.95
N LEU A 308 -5.71 16.85 -0.06
CA LEU A 308 -4.32 16.40 -0.14
C LEU A 308 -3.34 17.58 -0.33
N SER A 309 -3.66 18.48 -1.26
CA SER A 309 -2.90 19.71 -1.51
C SER A 309 -3.84 20.85 -1.92
N ALA A 310 -3.30 22.04 -2.23
CA ALA A 310 -4.11 23.17 -2.67
C ALA A 310 -4.67 22.99 -4.10
N GLU A 311 -3.98 22.20 -4.91
CA GLU A 311 -4.27 21.88 -6.31
C GLU A 311 -5.28 20.73 -6.45
N ARG A 312 -5.55 20.00 -5.35
CA ARG A 312 -6.46 18.86 -5.33
C ARG A 312 -7.83 19.24 -4.76
N PRO A 313 -8.92 18.62 -5.26
CA PRO A 313 -10.22 18.77 -4.66
C PRO A 313 -10.21 18.26 -3.21
N ARG A 314 -11.18 18.75 -2.44
CA ARG A 314 -11.47 18.21 -1.10
C ARG A 314 -12.05 16.81 -1.21
N GLY A 315 -12.01 16.08 -0.11
CA GLY A 315 -12.55 14.73 0.00
C GLY A 315 -11.45 13.67 0.00
N LEU A 316 -11.90 12.43 0.12
CA LEU A 316 -11.08 11.24 0.26
C LEU A 316 -11.28 10.33 -0.94
N SER A 317 -10.19 9.73 -1.40
CA SER A 317 -10.22 8.59 -2.33
C SER A 317 -10.60 7.28 -1.61
N MET A 318 -10.87 6.22 -2.37
CA MET A 318 -10.99 4.86 -1.83
C MET A 318 -9.82 4.45 -0.93
N VAL A 319 -8.57 4.72 -1.35
CA VAL A 319 -7.36 4.45 -0.54
C VAL A 319 -7.35 5.25 0.76
N ASP A 320 -7.72 6.53 0.72
CA ASP A 320 -7.74 7.39 1.92
C ASP A 320 -8.80 6.94 2.93
N ILE A 321 -9.95 6.46 2.45
CA ILE A 321 -11.00 5.92 3.31
C ILE A 321 -10.58 4.59 3.92
N GLU A 322 -9.97 3.69 3.15
CA GLU A 322 -9.40 2.45 3.69
C GLU A 322 -8.41 2.74 4.81
N HIS A 323 -7.49 3.67 4.56
CA HIS A 323 -6.48 4.08 5.54
C HIS A 323 -7.13 4.67 6.79
N SER A 324 -8.11 5.56 6.60
CA SER A 324 -8.84 6.21 7.69
C SER A 324 -9.70 5.23 8.49
N LEU A 325 -10.28 4.20 7.88
CA LEU A 325 -11.03 3.15 8.57
C LEU A 325 -10.14 2.35 9.51
N CYS A 326 -8.91 2.01 9.09
CA CYS A 326 -7.95 1.32 9.96
C CYS A 326 -7.67 2.11 11.24
N GLU A 327 -7.45 3.42 11.10
CA GLU A 327 -7.15 4.32 12.21
C GLU A 327 -8.39 4.66 13.04
N CYS A 328 -9.54 4.80 12.40
CA CYS A 328 -10.82 5.00 13.06
C CYS A 328 -11.22 3.78 13.88
N GLU A 329 -10.93 2.55 13.42
CA GLU A 329 -11.18 1.37 14.24
C GLU A 329 -10.38 1.44 15.54
N LYS A 330 -9.10 1.81 15.47
CA LYS A 330 -8.24 2.04 16.64
C LYS A 330 -8.77 3.15 17.55
N TYR A 331 -9.19 4.27 16.98
CA TYR A 331 -9.76 5.42 17.69
C TYR A 331 -11.08 5.07 18.40
N SER A 332 -11.95 4.30 17.73
CA SER A 332 -13.26 3.88 18.24
C SER A 332 -13.14 2.99 19.48
N ARG A 333 -12.03 2.26 19.66
CA ARG A 333 -11.80 1.43 20.86
C ARG A 333 -11.76 2.26 22.14
N GLY A 334 -11.33 3.52 22.06
CA GLY A 334 -11.33 4.45 23.19
C GLY A 334 -12.62 5.25 23.29
N LYS A 335 -13.10 5.80 22.17
CA LYS A 335 -14.25 6.71 22.12
C LYS A 335 -15.62 6.03 22.19
N LEU A 336 -15.76 4.81 21.66
CA LEU A 336 -17.03 4.08 21.55
C LEU A 336 -16.86 2.68 22.17
N GLN A 337 -16.58 2.66 23.48
CA GLN A 337 -16.33 1.41 24.22
C GLN A 337 -17.55 0.48 24.24
N HIS A 338 -18.76 1.02 24.11
CA HIS A 338 -20.00 0.26 23.98
C HIS A 338 -20.17 -0.41 22.59
N ILE A 339 -19.32 -0.07 21.61
CA ILE A 339 -19.17 -0.80 20.35
C ILE A 339 -17.82 -1.53 20.33
N PRO A 340 -17.75 -2.71 20.99
CA PRO A 340 -16.51 -3.45 21.04
C PRO A 340 -16.13 -3.98 19.66
N GLY A 341 -14.82 -4.16 19.47
CA GLY A 341 -14.27 -4.94 18.37
C GLY A 341 -13.40 -6.06 18.93
N PRO A 342 -12.75 -6.86 18.06
CA PRO A 342 -11.83 -7.92 18.49
C PRO A 342 -10.63 -7.38 19.27
N ARG A 343 -10.32 -6.09 19.14
CA ARG A 343 -9.29 -5.38 19.91
C ARG A 343 -9.94 -4.25 20.70
N THR A 344 -9.55 -4.10 21.97
CA THR A 344 -10.09 -3.09 22.90
C THR A 344 -9.06 -2.05 23.33
N HIS A 345 -7.76 -2.35 23.26
CA HIS A 345 -6.71 -1.38 23.53
C HIS A 345 -6.45 -0.47 22.32
N VAL A 346 -6.44 0.85 22.54
CA VAL A 346 -6.16 1.85 21.49
C VAL A 346 -4.73 1.74 20.97
N GLY A 347 -3.74 1.59 21.85
CA GLY A 347 -2.36 1.41 21.41
C GLY A 347 -1.47 0.90 22.53
N LYS A 348 -0.38 0.22 22.15
CA LYS A 348 0.63 -0.27 23.10
C LYS A 348 1.56 0.83 23.62
N ARG A 349 1.66 1.95 22.89
CA ARG A 349 2.58 3.05 23.19
C ARG A 349 1.80 4.37 23.21
N ARG A 350 2.21 5.28 24.10
CA ARG A 350 1.74 6.66 24.10
C ARG A 350 2.46 7.45 22.99
N PHE A 351 1.77 8.43 22.43
CA PHE A 351 2.34 9.35 21.48
C PHE A 351 3.24 10.36 22.20
N ALA A 352 4.41 10.61 21.64
CA ALA A 352 5.28 11.69 22.05
C ALA A 352 5.73 12.42 20.77
N PRO A 353 5.50 13.74 20.67
CA PRO A 353 5.97 14.50 19.53
C PRO A 353 7.50 14.51 19.51
N ARG A 354 8.10 14.30 18.34
CA ARG A 354 9.54 14.47 18.17
C ARG A 354 9.85 15.96 18.11
N ALA A 355 10.85 16.39 18.87
CA ALA A 355 11.40 17.74 18.74
C ALA A 355 12.03 17.93 17.36
N GLY A 356 11.88 19.11 16.76
CA GLY A 356 12.50 19.44 15.49
C GLY A 356 11.64 20.33 14.59
N ALA A 357 12.07 20.44 13.32
CA ALA A 357 11.36 21.19 12.29
C ALA A 357 9.94 20.64 12.05
N PRO A 358 9.04 21.47 11.48
CA PRO A 358 7.73 20.99 11.02
C PRO A 358 7.86 19.74 10.14
N PRO A 359 6.87 18.82 10.19
CA PRO A 359 6.90 17.66 9.32
C PRO A 359 6.92 18.07 7.84
N THR A 360 7.51 17.22 7.00
CA THR A 360 7.38 17.37 5.54
C THR A 360 5.96 16.99 5.10
N ALA A 361 5.51 17.58 4.01
CA ALA A 361 4.21 17.30 3.39
C ALA A 361 4.30 17.41 1.87
N ASP A 362 5.40 16.93 1.31
CA ASP A 362 5.60 16.85 -0.12
C ASP A 362 4.65 15.82 -0.73
N VAL A 363 4.14 16.09 -1.92
CA VAL A 363 3.33 15.15 -2.71
C VAL A 363 4.02 14.92 -4.05
N PRO A 364 3.86 13.75 -4.69
CA PRO A 364 4.40 13.50 -6.02
C PRO A 364 3.93 14.56 -7.01
N ALA A 365 4.86 15.12 -7.79
CA ALA A 365 4.55 16.24 -8.68
C ALA A 365 3.47 15.91 -9.71
N HIS A 366 3.47 14.67 -10.23
CA HIS A 366 2.47 14.20 -11.19
C HIS A 366 1.07 14.04 -10.60
N TRP A 367 0.93 13.96 -9.27
CA TRP A 367 -0.37 13.89 -8.61
C TRP A 367 -1.08 15.24 -8.53
N LEU A 368 -0.36 16.36 -8.71
CA LEU A 368 -0.95 17.71 -8.65
C LEU A 368 -1.94 17.95 -9.80
N ALA A 369 -1.76 17.27 -10.94
CA ALA A 369 -2.74 17.26 -12.01
C ALA A 369 -3.92 16.33 -11.66
N VAL A 370 -5.14 16.78 -11.93
CA VAL A 370 -6.32 15.91 -11.86
C VAL A 370 -6.20 14.88 -12.98
N ARG A 371 -6.26 13.59 -12.63
CA ARG A 371 -6.30 12.50 -13.62
C ARG A 371 -7.59 12.64 -14.43
N ALA A 372 -7.46 12.68 -15.75
CA ALA A 372 -8.63 12.65 -16.62
C ALA A 372 -9.39 11.32 -16.42
N PRO A 373 -10.74 11.36 -16.44
CA PRO A 373 -11.53 10.13 -16.54
C PRO A 373 -11.06 9.31 -17.73
N GLU A 374 -11.12 8.00 -17.57
CA GLU A 374 -10.80 7.08 -18.65
C GLU A 374 -11.96 7.01 -19.65
N ASP A 375 -11.66 7.14 -20.93
CA ASP A 375 -12.65 6.93 -21.99
C ASP A 375 -12.67 5.45 -22.35
N LEU A 376 -13.77 4.79 -22.00
CA LEU A 376 -13.99 3.35 -22.17
C LEU A 376 -15.07 3.17 -23.25
N PRO A 377 -14.71 2.74 -24.47
CA PRO A 377 -15.62 2.73 -25.61
C PRO A 377 -16.73 1.68 -25.49
N CYS A 378 -16.59 0.67 -24.63
CA CYS A 378 -17.57 -0.40 -24.37
C CYS A 378 -18.30 -0.87 -25.65
N PRO A 379 -17.57 -1.44 -26.63
CA PRO A 379 -18.14 -1.83 -27.92
C PRO A 379 -19.29 -2.82 -27.75
N PRO A 380 -20.29 -2.79 -28.66
CA PRO A 380 -21.40 -3.74 -28.64
C PRO A 380 -20.92 -5.16 -28.96
N PRO A 381 -21.75 -6.19 -28.69
CA PRO A 381 -21.44 -7.57 -29.02
C PRO A 381 -21.10 -7.75 -30.51
N VAL A 382 -20.14 -8.64 -30.79
CA VAL A 382 -19.72 -9.04 -32.13
C VAL A 382 -20.80 -9.90 -32.78
N GLU A 383 -21.17 -9.59 -34.02
CA GLU A 383 -22.06 -10.40 -34.88
C GLU A 383 -23.49 -10.67 -34.35
N GLY A 384 -24.05 -9.79 -33.52
CA GLY A 384 -25.46 -9.89 -33.08
C GLY A 384 -25.79 -11.11 -32.21
N LYS A 385 -24.76 -11.84 -31.78
CA LYS A 385 -24.80 -12.83 -30.70
C LYS A 385 -24.15 -12.17 -29.48
N ASP A 386 -24.50 -12.58 -28.26
CA ASP A 386 -23.89 -12.07 -27.00
C ASP A 386 -22.41 -12.53 -26.88
N VAL A 387 -21.57 -12.11 -27.82
CA VAL A 387 -20.14 -12.45 -27.94
C VAL A 387 -19.35 -11.15 -27.81
N TYR A 388 -18.42 -11.12 -26.86
CA TYR A 388 -17.57 -9.96 -26.59
C TYR A 388 -16.10 -10.33 -26.79
N GLU A 389 -15.27 -9.36 -27.20
CA GLU A 389 -13.84 -9.56 -27.37
C GLU A 389 -13.10 -9.43 -26.03
N VAL A 390 -12.21 -10.38 -25.73
CA VAL A 390 -11.37 -10.34 -24.53
C VAL A 390 -10.12 -9.51 -24.81
N GLU A 391 -9.88 -8.50 -23.98
CA GLU A 391 -8.66 -7.67 -24.04
C GLU A 391 -7.48 -8.38 -23.39
N CYS A 392 -7.67 -8.88 -22.17
CA CYS A 392 -6.62 -9.56 -21.42
C CYS A 392 -7.17 -10.41 -20.27
N ILE A 393 -6.35 -11.34 -19.79
CA ILE A 393 -6.54 -12.03 -18.51
C ILE A 393 -5.96 -11.15 -17.40
N VAL A 394 -6.74 -10.95 -16.33
CA VAL A 394 -6.39 -10.08 -15.21
C VAL A 394 -6.22 -10.83 -13.89
N ASP A 395 -6.81 -12.02 -13.76
CA ASP A 395 -6.68 -12.90 -12.58
C ASP A 395 -7.01 -14.36 -12.95
N GLU A 396 -6.77 -15.29 -12.04
CA GLU A 396 -7.17 -16.69 -12.22
C GLU A 396 -7.53 -17.38 -10.90
N ASP A 397 -8.39 -18.40 -10.99
CA ASP A 397 -8.60 -19.38 -9.93
C ASP A 397 -8.34 -20.80 -10.48
N ARG A 398 -8.72 -21.83 -9.74
CA ARG A 398 -8.47 -23.23 -10.12
C ARG A 398 -9.17 -23.64 -11.42
N ALA A 399 -10.31 -23.04 -11.76
CA ALA A 399 -11.18 -23.47 -12.85
C ALA A 399 -11.48 -22.36 -13.86
N ARG A 400 -11.15 -21.10 -13.54
CA ARG A 400 -11.56 -19.94 -14.33
C ARG A 400 -10.43 -18.93 -14.50
N TYR A 401 -10.49 -18.19 -15.60
CA TYR A 401 -9.77 -16.94 -15.76
C TYR A 401 -10.72 -15.78 -15.47
N LYS A 402 -10.18 -14.72 -14.87
CA LYS A 402 -10.87 -13.44 -14.86
C LYS A 402 -10.41 -12.64 -16.07
N VAL A 403 -11.36 -12.26 -16.90
CA VAL A 403 -11.10 -11.58 -18.17
C VAL A 403 -11.54 -10.12 -18.10
N ARG A 404 -10.76 -9.25 -18.74
CA ARG A 404 -11.20 -7.90 -19.09
C ARG A 404 -11.67 -7.89 -20.52
N TRP A 405 -12.85 -7.35 -20.74
CA TRP A 405 -13.44 -7.18 -22.07
C TRP A 405 -12.89 -5.93 -22.75
N LEU A 406 -12.72 -5.98 -24.06
CA LEU A 406 -12.18 -4.86 -24.84
C LEU A 406 -12.98 -3.59 -24.61
N GLY A 407 -12.32 -2.55 -24.10
CA GLY A 407 -12.93 -1.25 -23.88
C GLY A 407 -13.77 -1.14 -22.61
N TRP A 408 -13.69 -2.11 -21.69
CA TRP A 408 -14.34 -2.10 -20.38
C TRP A 408 -13.31 -1.91 -19.25
N GLY A 409 -13.73 -1.29 -18.15
CA GLY A 409 -12.90 -1.13 -16.96
C GLY A 409 -12.99 -2.34 -16.01
N PRO A 410 -12.24 -2.32 -14.91
CA PRO A 410 -12.19 -3.42 -13.93
C PRO A 410 -13.53 -3.79 -13.28
N GLU A 411 -14.51 -2.89 -13.33
CA GLU A 411 -15.90 -3.11 -12.93
C GLU A 411 -16.65 -4.08 -13.84
N GLY A 412 -16.25 -4.19 -15.11
CA GLY A 412 -16.81 -5.11 -16.10
C GLY A 412 -16.13 -6.47 -16.15
N ASP A 413 -15.04 -6.69 -15.41
CA ASP A 413 -14.30 -7.95 -15.45
C ASP A 413 -15.14 -9.15 -14.95
N THR A 414 -15.23 -10.23 -15.73
CA THR A 414 -15.99 -11.45 -15.39
C THR A 414 -15.09 -12.67 -15.25
N TRP A 415 -15.59 -13.70 -14.57
CA TRP A 415 -14.92 -14.99 -14.41
C TRP A 415 -15.44 -15.99 -15.44
N GLU A 416 -14.58 -16.41 -16.35
CA GLU A 416 -14.91 -17.32 -17.46
C GLU A 416 -14.20 -18.68 -17.30
N PRO A 417 -14.82 -19.81 -17.70
CA PRO A 417 -14.18 -21.12 -17.68
C PRO A 417 -12.86 -21.13 -18.44
N LYS A 418 -11.82 -21.80 -17.90
CA LYS A 418 -10.50 -21.85 -18.54
C LYS A 418 -10.56 -22.46 -19.94
N GLU A 419 -11.39 -23.47 -20.14
CA GLU A 419 -11.59 -24.14 -21.43
C GLU A 419 -12.13 -23.16 -22.47
N GLN A 420 -13.14 -22.37 -22.10
CA GLN A 420 -13.77 -21.40 -23.00
C GLN A 420 -12.79 -20.29 -23.43
N VAL A 421 -11.97 -19.79 -22.49
CA VAL A 421 -10.97 -18.76 -22.80
C VAL A 421 -9.81 -19.34 -23.61
N ALA A 422 -9.41 -20.59 -23.35
CA ALA A 422 -8.38 -21.27 -24.13
C ALA A 422 -8.82 -21.49 -25.58
N ASP A 423 -10.08 -21.85 -25.81
CA ASP A 423 -10.63 -22.04 -27.15
C ASP A 423 -10.81 -20.69 -27.88
N GLY A 424 -11.31 -19.67 -27.20
CA GLY A 424 -11.61 -18.37 -27.79
C GLY A 424 -10.44 -17.40 -27.88
N SER A 425 -9.41 -17.56 -27.04
CA SER A 425 -8.28 -16.62 -26.92
C SER A 425 -6.97 -17.30 -26.50
N PRO A 426 -6.50 -18.32 -27.25
CA PRO A 426 -5.33 -19.13 -26.87
C PRO A 426 -4.06 -18.28 -26.67
N VAL A 427 -3.86 -17.24 -27.50
CA VAL A 427 -2.71 -16.33 -27.40
C VAL A 427 -2.67 -15.58 -26.06
N LEU A 428 -3.83 -15.22 -25.49
CA LEU A 428 -3.91 -14.54 -24.20
C LEU A 428 -3.59 -15.50 -23.05
N VAL A 429 -4.02 -16.76 -23.17
CA VAL A 429 -3.69 -17.82 -22.22
C VAL A 429 -2.19 -18.11 -22.25
N ASP A 430 -1.60 -18.27 -23.43
CA ASP A 430 -0.16 -18.52 -23.58
C ASP A 430 0.65 -17.39 -22.93
N ARG A 431 0.32 -16.13 -23.24
CA ARG A 431 0.98 -14.97 -22.62
C ARG A 431 0.84 -14.96 -21.10
N TRP A 432 -0.33 -15.31 -20.58
CA TRP A 432 -0.56 -15.37 -19.14
C TRP A 432 0.29 -16.45 -18.47
N GLU A 433 0.30 -17.66 -19.02
CA GLU A 433 1.08 -18.80 -18.52
C GLU A 433 2.59 -18.56 -18.63
N GLU A 434 3.07 -18.02 -19.75
CA GLU A 434 4.47 -17.61 -19.93
C GLU A 434 4.90 -16.62 -18.86
N SER A 435 4.06 -15.63 -18.54
CA SER A 435 4.37 -14.66 -17.49
C SER A 435 4.52 -15.30 -16.10
N LYS A 436 3.73 -16.34 -15.80
CA LYS A 436 3.85 -17.10 -14.54
C LYS A 436 5.07 -18.00 -14.53
N GLN A 437 5.35 -18.66 -15.65
CA GLN A 437 6.51 -19.52 -15.81
C GLN A 437 7.81 -18.73 -15.62
N LYS A 438 7.89 -17.51 -16.18
CA LYS A 438 9.01 -16.59 -15.98
C LYS A 438 9.26 -16.27 -14.50
N VAL A 439 8.19 -16.03 -13.73
CA VAL A 439 8.30 -15.81 -12.27
C VAL A 439 8.83 -17.07 -11.57
N ALA A 440 8.29 -18.25 -11.92
CA ALA A 440 8.72 -19.52 -11.33
C ALA A 440 10.20 -19.84 -11.61
N GLU A 441 10.64 -19.65 -12.86
CA GLU A 441 12.03 -19.85 -13.28
C GLU A 441 12.98 -18.86 -12.59
N SER A 442 12.58 -17.58 -12.51
CA SER A 442 13.34 -16.56 -11.79
C SER A 442 13.50 -16.92 -10.31
N LEU A 443 12.45 -17.41 -9.66
CA LEU A 443 12.55 -17.85 -8.26
C LEU A 443 13.45 -19.08 -8.13
N GLN A 444 13.29 -20.06 -9.03
CA GLN A 444 14.10 -21.29 -9.03
C GLN A 444 15.60 -20.98 -9.19
N SER A 445 15.95 -20.01 -10.05
CA SER A 445 17.35 -19.58 -10.25
C SER A 445 17.97 -18.98 -8.97
N ARG A 446 17.15 -18.44 -8.05
CA ARG A 446 17.59 -17.86 -6.77
C ARG A 446 17.49 -18.81 -5.59
N MET A 447 16.80 -19.95 -5.71
CA MET A 447 16.73 -20.93 -4.64
C MET A 447 18.12 -21.48 -4.31
N ARG A 448 18.42 -21.60 -3.01
CA ARG A 448 19.67 -22.21 -2.57
C ARG A 448 19.63 -23.70 -2.93
N THR A 449 20.47 -24.10 -3.88
CA THR A 449 20.70 -25.53 -4.14
C THR A 449 21.21 -26.18 -2.87
N ALA A 450 20.57 -27.27 -2.42
CA ALA A 450 21.05 -28.03 -1.29
C ALA A 450 22.46 -28.53 -1.60
N THR A 451 23.48 -27.93 -0.98
CA THR A 451 24.80 -28.55 -0.93
C THR A 451 24.61 -29.92 -0.27
N ALA A 452 24.91 -30.99 -1.01
CA ALA A 452 24.93 -32.34 -0.48
C ALA A 452 25.74 -32.31 0.82
N LYS A 453 25.08 -32.52 1.97
CA LYS A 453 25.78 -32.62 3.25
C LYS A 453 26.84 -33.72 3.10
N PRO A 454 28.12 -33.47 3.45
CA PRO A 454 29.10 -34.54 3.50
C PRO A 454 28.56 -35.59 4.46
N LYS A 455 28.43 -36.84 4.01
CA LYS A 455 28.06 -37.97 4.87
C LYS A 455 29.04 -37.97 6.05
N ARG A 456 28.59 -37.59 7.26
CA ARG A 456 29.34 -37.84 8.49
C ARG A 456 29.55 -39.34 8.55
N LYS A 457 30.79 -39.82 8.40
CA LYS A 457 31.16 -41.19 8.73
C LYS A 457 30.81 -41.41 10.19
N MET A 458 29.74 -42.16 10.43
CA MET A 458 29.33 -42.56 11.76
C MET A 458 30.33 -43.62 12.22
N ALA A 459 31.23 -43.23 13.12
CA ALA A 459 32.13 -44.16 13.79
C ALA A 459 31.25 -45.13 14.60
N GLN A 460 31.31 -46.41 14.23
CA GLN A 460 30.70 -47.49 14.99
C GLN A 460 31.35 -47.53 16.38
N ARG A 461 30.56 -47.24 17.41
CA ARG A 461 30.86 -47.65 18.78
C ARG A 461 29.87 -48.73 19.17
N SER A 462 30.41 -49.94 19.21
CA SER A 462 29.85 -51.13 19.82
C SER A 462 29.64 -50.92 21.33
N SER A 463 28.45 -51.23 21.83
CA SER A 463 28.20 -51.46 23.26
C SER A 463 26.95 -52.33 23.44
N SER A 464 27.24 -53.60 23.76
CA SER A 464 26.57 -54.54 24.65
C SER A 464 25.08 -54.36 25.01
N LEU A 465 24.35 -55.42 24.69
CA LEU A 465 23.09 -55.92 25.27
C LEU A 465 23.02 -55.83 26.80
N LEU A 466 21.84 -55.46 27.33
CA LEU A 466 21.20 -56.06 28.51
C LEU A 466 19.72 -55.65 28.60
N THR A 467 18.86 -56.62 28.28
CA THR A 467 17.60 -57.04 28.93
C THR A 467 16.77 -56.01 29.72
N ARG A 468 15.48 -55.80 29.36
CA ARG A 468 14.27 -56.42 30.00
C ARG A 468 12.95 -55.76 29.57
N ALA A 469 11.97 -56.63 29.29
CA ALA A 469 10.54 -56.55 29.62
C ALA A 469 9.65 -55.37 29.13
N GLY A 470 8.87 -55.66 28.07
CA GLY A 470 7.40 -55.73 28.12
C GLY A 470 6.57 -54.47 28.45
N ARG A 471 5.79 -53.99 27.47
CA ARG A 471 4.32 -54.12 27.42
C ARG A 471 3.76 -53.44 26.16
N ARG A 472 2.87 -54.15 25.47
CA ARG A 472 1.92 -53.59 24.50
C ARG A 472 0.90 -52.71 25.24
N LEU A 473 0.33 -51.73 24.55
CA LEU A 473 -1.13 -51.55 24.41
C LEU A 473 -1.40 -50.40 23.42
N THR A 474 -2.20 -50.71 22.42
CA THR A 474 -2.92 -49.78 21.54
C THR A 474 -4.16 -49.25 22.25
N LEU A 475 -4.42 -47.96 22.07
CA LEU A 475 -5.63 -47.43 21.45
C LEU A 475 -5.23 -46.21 20.61
#